data_AF-A0A0M3J7E0-F1
#
_entry.id   AF-A0A0M3J7E0-F1
#
_cell.length_a   1.000
_cell.length_b   1.000
_cell.length_c   1.000
_cell.angle_alpha   90.00
_cell.angle_beta   90.00
_cell.angle_gamma   90.00
#
_symmetry.space_group_name_H-M   'P 1'
#
loop_
_entity.id
_entity.type
_entity.pdbx_description
1 polymer ?
#
loop_
_entity_poly.entity_id
_entity_poly.type
_entity_poly.pdbx_seq_one_letter_code
_entity_poly.pdbx_strand_id
1 'polypeptide(L)'
;MCDRDKHGQLMRDCRRYHKECQIDRKSNETFCGCPMGYNLRVDERTQGSTCERMAILSYDPCAICHHKCHKASKCMPATGDSIFGYSCTKCNPRLGYTGDGFVCSDIDECADDALNDCDVPNADCENREPIYDNDL
;
A
#
# COMPACT_ATOMS: atom_id res chain seq x y z
N MET A 1 2.98 -3.40 23.61
CA MET A 1 3.51 -4.38 22.64
C MET A 1 2.55 -4.45 21.47
N CYS A 2 3.03 -4.33 20.23
CA CYS A 2 2.20 -4.48 19.03
C CYS A 2 1.92 -5.98 18.81
N ASP A 3 0.66 -6.39 18.91
CA ASP A 3 0.22 -7.78 18.70
C ASP A 3 -0.18 -7.97 17.23
N ARG A 4 0.67 -8.67 16.48
CA ARG A 4 0.54 -8.83 15.02
C ARG A 4 -0.69 -9.68 14.65
N ASP A 5 -1.05 -10.64 15.49
CA ASP A 5 -2.20 -11.53 15.26
C ASP A 5 -3.51 -10.80 15.53
N LYS A 6 -3.59 -10.01 16.60
CA LYS A 6 -4.74 -9.13 16.87
C LYS A 6 -4.91 -8.08 15.78
N HIS A 7 -3.82 -7.47 15.33
CA HIS A 7 -3.87 -6.53 14.20
C HIS A 7 -4.37 -7.21 12.92
N GLY A 8 -3.90 -8.43 12.64
CA GLY A 8 -4.36 -9.23 11.49
C GLY A 8 -5.83 -9.64 11.57
N GLN A 9 -6.34 -9.98 12.77
CA GLN A 9 -7.77 -10.26 12.98
C GLN A 9 -8.63 -9.02 12.75
N LEU A 10 -8.27 -7.89 13.35
CA LEU A 10 -8.99 -6.63 13.19
C LEU A 10 -9.04 -6.18 11.72
N MET A 11 -7.92 -6.31 11.00
CA MET A 11 -7.85 -6.05 9.56
C MET A 11 -8.85 -6.91 8.77
N ARG A 12 -8.94 -8.21 9.07
CA ARG A 12 -9.90 -9.12 8.42
C ARG A 12 -11.34 -8.75 8.76
N ASP A 13 -11.61 -8.38 10.00
CA ASP A 13 -12.96 -8.03 10.45
C ASP A 13 -13.45 -6.72 9.84
N CYS A 14 -12.61 -5.68 9.77
CA CYS A 14 -12.97 -4.43 9.08
C CYS A 14 -13.27 -4.68 7.58
N ARG A 15 -12.48 -5.53 6.92
CA ARG A 15 -12.68 -5.86 5.49
C ARG A 15 -14.04 -6.49 5.19
N ARG A 16 -14.65 -7.24 6.13
CA ARG A 16 -16.01 -7.82 5.94
C ARG A 16 -17.08 -6.76 5.73
N TYR A 17 -16.85 -5.55 6.22
CA TYR A 17 -17.77 -4.42 6.11
C TYR A 17 -17.30 -3.37 5.10
N HIS A 18 -16.36 -3.71 4.22
CA HIS A 18 -15.70 -2.78 3.30
C HIS A 18 -15.07 -1.57 4.02
N LYS A 19 -14.54 -1.80 5.22
CA LYS A 19 -13.85 -0.81 6.06
C LYS A 19 -12.36 -1.12 6.16
N GLU A 20 -11.57 -0.11 6.48
CA GLU A 20 -10.12 -0.22 6.73
C GLU A 20 -9.83 -0.06 8.22
N CYS A 21 -8.85 -0.81 8.73
CA CYS A 21 -8.34 -0.57 10.07
C CYS A 21 -7.57 0.74 10.10
N GLN A 22 -8.01 1.67 10.93
CA GLN A 22 -7.40 2.98 11.13
C GLN A 22 -6.99 3.13 12.60
N ILE A 23 -6.06 4.04 12.87
CA ILE A 23 -5.61 4.37 14.23
C ILE A 23 -5.99 5.82 14.51
N ASP A 24 -6.73 6.04 15.59
CA ASP A 24 -6.99 7.39 16.09
C ASP A 24 -5.69 7.97 16.64
N ARG A 25 -5.24 9.11 16.10
CA ARG A 25 -3.95 9.71 16.51
C ARG A 25 -3.98 10.32 17.92
N LYS A 26 -5.15 10.52 18.53
CA LYS A 26 -5.30 11.09 19.87
C LYS A 26 -5.41 10.00 20.93
N SER A 27 -6.24 8.99 20.72
CA SER A 27 -6.40 7.89 21.68
C SER A 27 -5.46 6.72 21.43
N ASN A 28 -4.82 6.67 20.25
CA ASN A 28 -3.99 5.56 19.79
C ASN A 28 -4.77 4.23 19.70
N GLU A 29 -6.10 4.32 19.64
CA GLU A 29 -6.99 3.17 19.51
C GLU A 29 -7.23 2.84 18.05
N THR A 30 -7.35 1.55 17.76
CA THR A 30 -7.67 1.04 16.43
C THR A 30 -9.18 0.99 16.22
N PHE A 31 -9.66 1.46 15.08
CA PHE A 31 -11.09 1.40 14.71
C PHE A 31 -11.26 1.04 13.22
N CYS A 32 -12.45 0.54 12.85
CA CYS A 32 -12.79 0.33 11.45
C CYS A 32 -13.37 1.63 10.85
N GLY A 33 -12.58 2.31 10.04
CA GLY A 33 -12.96 3.53 9.33
C GLY A 33 -13.31 3.25 7.86
N CYS A 34 -13.88 4.25 7.18
CA CYS A 34 -14.03 4.14 5.73
C CYS A 34 -12.68 4.24 5.03
N PRO A 35 -12.45 3.43 3.98
CA PRO A 35 -11.24 3.54 3.17
C PRO A 35 -11.07 4.95 2.61
N MET A 36 -9.84 5.32 2.26
CA MET A 36 -9.58 6.61 1.63
C MET A 36 -10.42 6.79 0.36
N GLY A 37 -11.00 7.97 0.17
CA GLY A 37 -11.93 8.25 -0.95
C GLY A 37 -13.37 7.76 -0.73
N TYR A 38 -13.71 7.29 0.48
CA TYR A 38 -15.08 6.94 0.88
C TYR A 38 -15.51 7.77 2.08
N ASN A 39 -16.76 8.26 2.06
CA ASN A 39 -17.39 8.92 3.19
C ASN A 39 -18.22 7.91 3.98
N LEU A 40 -18.20 8.07 5.31
CA LEU A 40 -19.10 7.34 6.20
C LEU A 40 -20.52 7.87 6.01
N ARG A 41 -21.42 7.03 5.54
CA ARG A 41 -22.85 7.29 5.58
C ARG A 41 -23.48 6.48 6.69
N VAL A 42 -24.12 7.16 7.61
CA VAL A 42 -24.84 6.53 8.72
C VAL A 42 -26.31 6.40 8.32
N ASP A 43 -26.87 5.21 8.50
CA ASP A 43 -28.29 4.97 8.37
C ASP A 43 -28.92 5.03 9.77
N GLU A 44 -29.62 6.13 10.06
CA GLU A 44 -30.23 6.38 11.37
C GLU A 44 -31.37 5.41 11.70
N ARG A 45 -31.95 4.72 10.70
CA ARG A 45 -33.07 3.79 10.89
C ARG A 45 -32.59 2.41 11.32
N THR A 46 -31.42 2.01 10.85
CA THR A 46 -30.83 0.69 11.13
C THR A 46 -29.66 0.75 12.11
N GLN A 47 -29.24 1.96 12.52
CA GLN A 47 -28.01 2.20 13.29
C GLN A 47 -26.76 1.62 12.58
N GLY A 48 -26.86 1.42 11.26
CA GLY A 48 -25.80 0.91 10.41
C GLY A 48 -24.95 2.03 9.84
N SER A 49 -23.77 1.69 9.33
CA SER A 49 -22.95 2.63 8.57
C SER A 49 -22.28 1.96 7.38
N THR A 50 -22.43 2.59 6.22
CA THR A 50 -21.85 2.14 4.95
C THR A 50 -20.83 3.17 4.47
N CYS A 51 -19.78 2.70 3.81
CA CYS A 51 -18.82 3.57 3.17
C CYS A 51 -19.28 3.82 1.74
N GLU A 52 -19.65 5.06 1.45
CA GLU A 52 -20.02 5.46 0.10
C GLU A 52 -18.84 6.13 -0.57
N ARG A 53 -18.56 5.72 -1.80
CA ARG A 53 -17.49 6.32 -2.59
C ARG A 53 -17.80 7.81 -2.72
N MET A 54 -16.81 8.65 -2.44
CA MET A 54 -16.94 10.08 -2.69
C MET A 54 -17.19 10.28 -4.19
N ALA A 55 -18.39 10.74 -4.53
CA ALA A 55 -18.78 11.01 -5.91
C ALA A 55 -18.23 12.35 -6.34
N ILE A 56 -16.91 12.51 -6.51
CA ILE A 56 -16.38 13.74 -7.11
C ILE A 56 -15.23 13.43 -8.06
N LEU A 57 -15.44 13.87 -9.30
CA LEU A 57 -14.50 14.04 -10.42
C LEU A 57 -13.27 14.92 -10.10
N SER A 58 -12.98 15.19 -8.81
CA SER A 58 -11.93 16.13 -8.36
C SER A 58 -11.08 15.60 -7.21
N TYR A 59 -11.33 14.40 -6.69
CA TYR A 59 -10.48 13.79 -5.67
C TYR A 59 -9.57 12.76 -6.34
N ASP A 60 -8.41 13.24 -6.79
CA ASP A 60 -7.34 12.39 -7.29
C ASP A 60 -6.29 12.21 -6.19
N PRO A 61 -6.30 11.10 -5.45
CA PRO A 61 -5.35 10.84 -4.36
C PRO A 61 -3.90 10.83 -4.85
N CYS A 62 -3.64 10.57 -6.14
CA CYS A 62 -2.33 10.66 -6.74
C CYS A 62 -1.91 12.12 -6.95
N ALA A 63 -2.79 12.97 -7.47
CA ALA A 63 -2.49 14.38 -7.74
C ALA A 63 -2.25 15.22 -6.47
N ILE A 64 -2.89 14.86 -5.35
CA ILE A 64 -2.74 15.57 -4.08
C ILE A 64 -1.77 14.87 -3.11
N CYS A 65 -0.97 13.91 -3.59
CA CYS A 65 -0.03 13.12 -2.77
C CYS A 65 -0.68 12.48 -1.52
N HIS A 66 -1.96 12.13 -1.62
CA HIS A 66 -2.74 11.54 -0.54
C HIS A 66 -2.95 10.04 -0.79
N HIS A 67 -1.83 9.34 -0.97
CA HIS A 67 -1.74 7.90 -1.19
C HIS A 67 -0.64 7.29 -0.31
N LYS A 68 -0.65 5.96 -0.18
CA LYS A 68 0.36 5.19 0.57
C LYS A 68 1.27 4.35 -0.33
N CYS A 69 1.30 4.62 -1.64
CA CYS A 69 2.24 3.96 -2.54
C CYS A 69 3.68 4.17 -2.09
N HIS A 70 4.49 3.11 -2.22
CA HIS A 70 5.91 3.16 -1.98
C HIS A 70 6.60 4.03 -3.04
N LYS A 71 7.72 4.69 -2.69
CA LYS A 71 8.46 5.58 -3.59
C LYS A 71 8.92 4.90 -4.88
N ALA A 72 9.30 3.62 -4.78
CA ALA A 72 9.67 2.79 -5.93
C ALA A 72 8.46 2.36 -6.81
N SER A 73 7.27 2.93 -6.60
CA SER A 73 6.05 2.61 -7.34
C SER A 73 5.32 3.89 -7.75
N LYS A 74 4.42 3.78 -8.72
CA LYS A 74 3.62 4.91 -9.21
C LYS A 74 2.19 4.79 -8.74
N CYS A 75 1.63 5.90 -8.27
CA CYS A 75 0.20 5.98 -7.97
C CYS A 75 -0.59 6.01 -9.28
N MET A 76 -1.64 5.20 -9.34
CA MET A 76 -2.56 5.07 -10.45
C MET A 76 -3.99 5.33 -9.97
N PRO A 77 -4.85 5.97 -10.78
CA PRO A 77 -6.26 6.16 -10.44
C PRO A 77 -6.99 4.86 -10.09
N ALA A 78 -8.13 4.98 -9.40
CA ALA A 78 -8.96 3.82 -9.07
C ALA A 78 -9.36 3.04 -10.34
N THR A 79 -9.17 1.74 -10.31
CA THR A 79 -9.84 0.78 -11.21
C THR A 79 -11.06 0.19 -10.50
N GLY A 80 -11.90 -0.59 -11.21
CA GLY A 80 -13.10 -1.21 -10.63
C GLY A 80 -12.82 -2.03 -9.36
N ASP A 81 -11.62 -2.61 -9.27
CA ASP A 81 -11.19 -3.48 -8.18
C ASP A 81 -10.36 -2.74 -7.09
N SER A 82 -10.10 -1.44 -7.27
CA SER A 82 -9.28 -0.66 -6.33
C SER A 82 -10.04 -0.37 -5.04
N ILE A 83 -9.71 -1.11 -3.98
CA ILE A 83 -10.28 -0.98 -2.64
C ILE A 83 -10.09 0.44 -2.05
N PHE A 84 -8.97 1.10 -2.38
CA PHE A 84 -8.54 2.36 -1.76
C PHE A 84 -8.87 3.63 -2.57
N GLY A 85 -9.63 3.53 -3.66
CA GLY A 85 -9.85 4.66 -4.57
C GLY A 85 -8.61 5.09 -5.36
N TYR A 86 -7.54 4.29 -5.30
CA TYR A 86 -6.35 4.32 -6.15
C TYR A 86 -5.70 2.93 -6.13
N SER A 87 -4.73 2.74 -7.00
CA SER A 87 -3.83 1.59 -6.98
C SER A 87 -2.38 2.05 -7.08
N CYS A 88 -1.44 1.20 -6.68
CA CYS A 88 -0.02 1.43 -6.91
C CYS A 88 0.43 0.45 -7.98
N THR A 89 1.28 0.88 -8.91
CA THR A 89 1.94 -0.06 -9.81
C THR A 89 2.81 -1.00 -9.00
N LYS A 90 3.16 -2.18 -9.54
CA LYS A 90 4.23 -2.98 -8.96
C LYS A 90 5.49 -2.14 -8.78
N CYS A 91 6.28 -2.49 -7.77
CA CYS A 91 7.56 -1.87 -7.51
C CYS A 91 8.45 -1.95 -8.75
N ASN A 92 9.23 -0.91 -9.02
CA ASN A 92 10.09 -0.84 -10.19
C ASN A 92 11.33 -1.73 -9.98
N PRO A 93 11.44 -2.88 -10.67
CA PRO A 93 12.59 -3.75 -10.53
C PRO A 93 13.88 -3.10 -11.04
N ARG A 94 13.79 -2.08 -11.91
CA ARG A 94 14.96 -1.33 -12.36
C ARG A 94 15.60 -0.48 -11.26
N LEU A 95 14.88 -0.23 -10.17
CA LEU A 95 15.39 0.44 -8.99
C LEU A 95 15.87 -0.55 -7.91
N GLY A 96 15.89 -1.86 -8.19
CA GLY A 96 16.21 -2.89 -7.19
C GLY A 96 15.06 -3.21 -6.23
N TYR A 97 13.80 -2.93 -6.61
CA TYR A 97 12.64 -3.18 -5.74
C TYR A 97 11.65 -4.18 -6.33
N THR A 98 11.16 -5.08 -5.49
CA THR A 98 10.05 -5.99 -5.78
C THR A 98 8.91 -5.85 -4.79
N GLY A 99 7.68 -6.15 -5.21
CA GLY A 99 6.49 -6.06 -4.37
C GLY A 99 5.26 -5.55 -5.10
N ASP A 100 4.21 -5.26 -4.32
CA ASP A 100 2.88 -4.91 -4.83
C ASP A 100 2.66 -3.40 -5.05
N GLY A 101 3.68 -2.58 -4.75
CA GLY A 101 3.63 -1.13 -4.86
C GLY A 101 3.20 -0.41 -3.60
N PHE A 102 2.51 -1.08 -2.67
CA PHE A 102 2.30 -0.55 -1.32
C PHE A 102 3.45 -0.93 -0.40
N VAL A 103 3.95 -2.15 -0.56
CA VAL A 103 5.14 -2.66 0.10
C VAL A 103 6.13 -3.05 -0.98
N CYS A 104 7.29 -2.39 -0.97
CA CYS A 104 8.42 -2.77 -1.79
C CYS A 104 9.55 -3.23 -0.89
N SER A 105 10.20 -4.32 -1.29
CA SER A 105 11.39 -4.86 -0.66
C SER A 105 12.54 -4.85 -1.65
N ASP A 106 13.74 -4.79 -1.11
CA ASP A 106 14.98 -4.98 -1.84
C ASP A 106 14.97 -6.30 -2.64
N ILE A 107 15.54 -6.27 -3.85
CA ILE A 107 15.78 -7.45 -4.67
C ILE A 107 17.21 -7.88 -4.39
N ASP A 108 17.38 -9.06 -3.81
CA ASP A 108 18.69 -9.66 -3.69
C ASP A 108 19.14 -10.20 -5.06
N GLU A 109 19.97 -9.44 -5.78
CA GLU A 109 20.44 -9.85 -7.11
C GLU A 109 21.41 -11.04 -7.05
N CYS A 110 21.96 -11.35 -5.87
CA CYS A 110 22.83 -12.51 -5.66
C CYS A 110 22.05 -13.78 -5.32
N ALA A 111 20.75 -13.68 -5.02
CA ALA A 111 19.91 -14.84 -4.75
C ALA A 111 19.53 -15.62 -6.03
N ASP A 112 19.75 -15.04 -7.22
CA ASP A 112 19.45 -15.66 -8.51
C ASP A 112 20.54 -15.32 -9.54
N ASP A 113 21.20 -16.33 -10.10
CA ASP A 113 22.23 -16.17 -11.12
C ASP A 113 21.72 -15.46 -12.40
N ALA A 114 20.41 -15.45 -12.65
CA ALA A 114 19.84 -14.70 -13.76
C ALA A 114 19.74 -13.18 -13.50
N LEU A 115 19.94 -12.74 -12.26
CA LEU A 115 19.87 -11.33 -11.84
C LEU A 115 21.25 -10.67 -11.69
N ASN A 116 22.32 -11.45 -11.73
CA ASN A 116 23.69 -10.95 -11.70
C ASN A 116 24.52 -11.48 -12.89
N ASP A 117 25.65 -10.83 -13.17
CA ASP A 117 26.58 -11.21 -14.24
C ASP A 117 28.01 -11.28 -13.67
N CYS A 118 28.12 -11.75 -12.41
CA CYS A 118 29.39 -11.88 -11.73
C CYS A 118 30.21 -13.01 -12.37
N ASP A 119 31.47 -12.71 -12.69
CA ASP A 119 32.39 -13.71 -13.25
C ASP A 119 32.84 -14.71 -12.17
N VAL A 120 32.02 -15.73 -11.90
CA VAL A 120 32.35 -16.81 -10.97
C VAL A 120 33.40 -17.72 -11.63
N PRO A 121 34.57 -17.99 -11.01
CA PRO A 121 34.91 -17.76 -9.58
C PRO A 121 35.80 -16.53 -9.30
N ASN A 122 36.02 -15.64 -10.27
CA ASN A 122 36.91 -14.50 -10.13
C ASN A 122 36.26 -13.29 -9.42
N ALA A 123 34.94 -13.32 -9.21
CA ALA A 123 34.17 -12.30 -8.54
C ALA A 123 33.15 -12.91 -7.57
N ASP A 124 33.02 -12.31 -6.39
CA ASP A 124 31.95 -12.58 -5.43
C ASP A 124 30.79 -11.62 -5.67
N CYS A 125 29.56 -12.12 -5.56
CA CYS A 125 28.36 -11.31 -5.65
C CYS A 125 28.05 -10.68 -4.28
N GLU A 126 27.75 -9.39 -4.26
CA GLU A 126 27.23 -8.67 -3.10
C GLU A 126 25.88 -8.03 -3.45
N ASN A 127 24.86 -8.31 -2.64
CA ASN A 127 23.54 -7.71 -2.79
C ASN A 127 23.66 -6.18 -2.67
N ARG A 128 23.18 -5.44 -3.67
CA ARG A 128 23.33 -3.98 -3.71
C ARG A 128 22.07 -3.30 -3.20
N GLU A 129 22.24 -2.24 -2.43
CA GLU A 129 21.08 -1.46 -1.98
C GLU A 129 20.28 -0.90 -3.18
N PRO A 130 18.94 -0.87 -3.09
CA PRO A 130 18.10 -0.33 -4.14
C PRO A 130 18.37 1.15 -4.40
N ILE A 131 18.19 1.57 -5.65
CA ILE A 131 18.35 2.96 -6.05
C ILE A 131 17.11 3.76 -5.62
N TYR A 132 17.31 4.80 -4.81
CA TYR A 132 16.27 5.79 -4.54
C TYR A 132 16.22 6.78 -5.72
N ASP A 133 15.17 6.68 -6.53
CA ASP A 133 14.83 7.75 -7.45
C ASP A 133 14.21 8.89 -6.65
N ASN A 134 14.95 9.99 -6.51
CA ASN A 134 14.48 11.19 -5.83
C ASN A 134 13.86 12.21 -6.81
N ASP A 135 13.58 11.81 -8.07
CA ASP A 135 12.85 12.61 -9.08
C ASP A 135 13.12 14.13 -8.94
N LEU A 136 14.38 14.53 -9.16
CA LEU A 136 14.74 15.95 -9.29
C LEU A 136 14.32 16.48 -10.66
#